data_AF-A0A1C5M1E3-F1
#
_entry.id   AF-A0A1C5M1E3-F1
#
_cell.length_a   1.000
_cell.length_b   1.000
_cell.length_c   1.000
_cell.angle_alpha   90.00
_cell.angle_beta   90.00
_cell.angle_gamma   90.00
#
_symmetry.space_group_name_H-M   'P 1'
#
loop_
_entity.id
_entity.type
_entity.pdbx_description
1 polymer ?
#
loop_
_entity_poly.entity_id
_entity_poly.type
_entity_poly.pdbx_seq_one_letter_code
_entity_poly.pdbx_strand_id
1 'polypeptide(L)'
;MNYLMLDKDDITKSYGKISKKELLKELDFKEYQLVSFLNNQGVFREKYILVEDDEKDGILIGEVTGKKARKYYATRDGRFYIKWASGCITELYPFPKKRGNETIAVIRFNRKERYAKNLIASLFIKEMNKSDFVILKDGNWENISVENLEIISQKEYRSISRKKEQKKVGKFINNQLFKKYSSAWDASKDLCISYQTVIDYCYNTVKDPKQDLRWI
;
A
#
# COMPACT_ATOMS: atom_id res chain seq x y z
N MET A 1 14.71 -7.69 -13.21
CA MET A 1 15.85 -7.01 -13.84
C MET A 1 15.92 -7.46 -15.28
N ASN A 2 15.80 -6.51 -16.19
CA ASN A 2 15.80 -6.74 -17.63
C ASN A 2 17.03 -6.06 -18.21
N TYR A 3 17.44 -6.53 -19.39
CA TYR A 3 18.53 -5.94 -20.15
C TYR A 3 17.98 -5.46 -21.50
N LEU A 4 18.36 -4.26 -21.91
CA LEU A 4 18.10 -3.74 -23.24
C LEU A 4 19.15 -4.30 -24.20
N MET A 5 18.73 -4.85 -25.32
CA MET A 5 19.62 -5.30 -26.39
C MET A 5 19.85 -4.15 -27.36
N LEU A 6 21.03 -3.54 -27.32
CA LEU A 6 21.46 -2.49 -28.25
C LEU A 6 22.31 -3.09 -29.37
N ASP A 7 22.25 -2.53 -30.57
CA ASP A 7 23.21 -2.90 -31.61
C ASP A 7 24.64 -2.58 -31.16
N LYS A 8 25.57 -3.51 -31.39
CA LYS A 8 26.99 -3.29 -31.04
C LYS A 8 27.63 -2.19 -31.89
N ASP A 9 27.19 -2.04 -33.14
CA ASP A 9 27.78 -1.12 -34.11
C ASP A 9 27.06 0.25 -34.08
N ASP A 10 25.83 0.29 -33.56
CA ASP A 10 25.05 1.51 -33.35
C ASP A 10 24.19 1.44 -32.07
N ILE A 11 24.75 1.90 -30.97
CA ILE A 11 24.10 1.88 -29.64
C ILE A 11 22.80 2.69 -29.56
N THR A 12 22.47 3.51 -30.56
CA THR A 12 21.18 4.23 -30.60
C THR A 12 20.02 3.34 -31.03
N LYS A 13 20.32 2.14 -31.56
CA LYS A 13 19.36 1.21 -32.12
C LYS A 13 19.08 0.07 -31.13
N SER A 14 17.87 0.07 -30.56
CA SER A 14 17.40 -0.97 -29.64
C SER A 14 16.63 -2.08 -30.37
N TYR A 15 16.92 -3.33 -30.01
CA TYR A 15 16.31 -4.55 -30.54
C TYR A 15 15.37 -5.25 -29.55
N GLY A 16 15.00 -4.57 -28.47
CA GLY A 16 14.08 -5.07 -27.45
C GLY A 16 14.76 -5.40 -26.13
N LYS A 17 14.06 -6.17 -25.30
CA LYS A 17 14.46 -6.49 -23.93
C LYS A 17 14.54 -8.00 -23.72
N ILE A 18 15.45 -8.42 -22.84
CA ILE A 18 15.57 -9.80 -22.37
C ILE A 18 15.60 -9.83 -20.85
N SER A 19 14.86 -10.76 -20.24
CA SER A 19 14.87 -10.88 -18.77
C SER A 19 16.17 -11.56 -18.29
N LYS A 20 16.64 -11.24 -17.08
CA LYS A 20 17.81 -11.91 -16.47
C LYS A 20 17.66 -13.44 -16.47
N LYS A 21 16.45 -13.95 -16.24
CA LYS A 21 16.17 -15.39 -16.18
C LYS A 21 16.32 -16.06 -17.55
N GLU A 22 15.82 -15.43 -18.61
CA GLU A 22 15.99 -15.93 -19.97
C GLU A 22 17.44 -15.87 -20.40
N LEU A 23 18.14 -14.78 -20.06
CA LEU A 23 19.54 -14.58 -20.38
C LEU A 23 20.44 -15.64 -19.72
N LEU A 24 20.24 -15.93 -18.43
CA LEU A 24 20.96 -17.00 -17.72
C LEU A 24 20.71 -18.37 -18.35
N LYS A 25 19.46 -18.63 -18.77
CA LYS A 25 19.09 -19.89 -19.39
C LYS A 25 19.71 -20.05 -20.78
N GLU A 26 19.74 -18.99 -21.58
CA GLU A 26 20.27 -19.04 -22.95
C GLU A 26 21.79 -19.14 -22.98
N LEU A 27 22.47 -18.45 -22.06
CA LEU A 27 23.93 -18.49 -21.95
C LEU A 27 24.45 -19.69 -21.14
N ASP A 28 23.56 -20.48 -20.53
CA ASP A 28 23.89 -21.54 -19.57
C ASP A 28 24.82 -21.05 -18.44
N PHE A 29 24.53 -19.85 -17.93
CA PHE A 29 25.35 -19.18 -16.92
C PHE A 29 24.74 -19.29 -15.52
N LYS A 30 25.62 -19.34 -14.52
CA LYS A 30 25.31 -18.97 -13.14
C LYS A 30 25.38 -17.45 -12.97
N GLU A 31 24.73 -16.92 -11.93
CA GLU A 31 24.62 -15.46 -11.74
C GLU A 31 25.97 -14.73 -11.72
N TYR A 32 26.99 -15.27 -11.05
CA TYR A 32 28.32 -14.64 -11.00
C TYR A 32 29.01 -14.59 -12.37
N GLN A 33 28.74 -15.57 -13.25
CA GLN A 33 29.29 -15.61 -14.61
C GLN A 33 28.62 -14.55 -15.47
N LEU A 34 27.33 -14.31 -15.28
CA LEU A 34 26.62 -13.23 -15.95
C LEU A 34 27.18 -11.85 -15.57
N VAL A 35 27.48 -11.60 -14.29
CA VAL A 35 28.11 -10.35 -13.86
C VAL A 35 29.47 -10.16 -14.52
N SER A 36 30.30 -11.20 -14.54
CA SER A 36 31.59 -11.16 -15.23
C SER A 36 31.46 -10.91 -16.73
N PHE A 37 30.44 -11.47 -17.38
CA PHE A 37 30.17 -11.28 -18.80
C PHE A 37 29.79 -9.83 -19.11
N LEU A 38 28.86 -9.26 -18.36
CA LEU A 38 28.42 -7.87 -18.53
C LEU A 38 29.57 -6.86 -18.31
N ASN A 39 30.41 -7.10 -17.30
CA ASN A 39 31.57 -6.23 -17.01
C ASN A 39 32.63 -6.22 -18.12
N ASN A 40 32.74 -7.31 -18.89
CA ASN A 40 33.70 -7.44 -20.00
C ASN A 40 33.08 -7.07 -21.36
N GLN A 41 32.07 -6.19 -21.37
CA GLN A 41 31.29 -5.77 -22.56
C GLN A 41 30.55 -6.91 -23.28
N GLY A 42 30.46 -8.10 -22.67
CA GLY A 42 30.01 -9.36 -23.25
C GLY A 42 28.94 -9.19 -24.34
N VAL A 43 29.38 -9.35 -25.60
CA VAL A 43 28.52 -9.16 -26.77
C VAL A 43 27.59 -10.36 -26.88
N PHE A 44 26.30 -10.13 -26.63
CA PHE A 44 25.27 -11.15 -26.70
C PHE A 44 24.93 -11.47 -28.16
N ARG A 45 24.94 -12.77 -28.51
CA ARG A 45 24.76 -13.27 -29.88
C ARG A 45 25.67 -12.60 -30.92
N GLU A 46 26.87 -12.18 -30.51
CA GLU A 46 27.87 -11.48 -31.34
C GLU A 46 27.38 -10.19 -32.02
N LYS A 47 26.20 -9.69 -31.63
CA LYS A 47 25.51 -8.58 -32.27
C LYS A 47 25.04 -7.51 -31.27
N TYR A 48 24.75 -7.90 -30.04
CA TYR A 48 24.07 -7.02 -29.09
C TYR A 48 24.95 -6.67 -27.89
N ILE A 49 24.95 -5.41 -27.51
CA ILE A 49 25.42 -4.97 -26.21
C ILE A 49 24.23 -5.00 -25.26
N LEU A 50 24.43 -5.65 -24.10
CA LEU A 50 23.42 -5.69 -23.05
C LEU A 50 23.66 -4.53 -22.08
N VAL A 51 22.68 -3.65 -21.97
CA VAL A 51 22.69 -2.59 -20.97
C VAL A 51 21.60 -2.88 -19.96
N GLU A 52 21.90 -2.71 -18.68
CA GLU A 52 20.87 -2.80 -17.63
C GLU A 52 19.74 -1.84 -17.97
N ASP A 53 18.56 -2.42 -18.15
CA ASP A 53 17.37 -1.63 -18.43
C ASP A 53 16.83 -1.10 -17.10
N ASP A 54 17.29 0.11 -16.76
CA ASP A 54 16.83 0.90 -15.64
C ASP A 54 15.39 1.43 -15.83
N GLU A 55 14.66 1.00 -16.88
CA GLU A 55 13.20 1.16 -16.87
C GLU A 55 12.64 0.42 -15.65
N LYS A 56 12.52 1.18 -14.56
CA LYS A 56 11.61 0.91 -13.45
C LYS A 56 10.34 0.37 -14.09
N ASP A 57 10.00 -0.89 -13.82
CA ASP A 57 8.82 -1.62 -14.31
C ASP A 57 7.54 -0.94 -13.78
N GLY A 58 7.33 0.29 -14.22
CA GLY A 58 6.35 1.21 -13.73
C GLY A 58 5.16 1.21 -14.66
N ILE A 59 3.97 1.06 -14.11
CA ILE A 59 2.73 1.19 -14.87
C ILE A 59 2.40 2.68 -14.99
N LEU A 60 2.03 3.13 -16.19
CA LEU A 60 1.58 4.51 -16.43
C LEU A 60 0.27 4.75 -15.66
N ILE A 61 0.27 5.71 -14.74
CA ILE A 61 -0.90 6.08 -13.92
C ILE A 61 -1.53 7.42 -14.32
N GLY A 62 -0.89 8.16 -15.23
CA GLY A 62 -1.44 9.40 -15.76
C GLY A 62 -0.49 10.11 -16.71
N GLU A 63 -1.06 10.94 -17.57
CA GLU A 63 -0.34 11.73 -18.55
C GLU A 63 -0.89 13.16 -18.58
N VAL A 64 0.01 14.13 -18.77
CA VAL A 64 -0.33 15.51 -19.09
C VAL A 64 0.33 15.80 -20.43
N THR A 65 -0.44 16.27 -21.40
CA THR A 65 0.04 16.67 -22.72
C THR A 65 0.20 18.20 -22.82
N GLY A 66 0.94 18.69 -23.82
CA GLY A 66 1.17 20.13 -24.06
C GLY A 66 2.50 20.66 -23.54
N LYS A 67 2.61 21.98 -23.30
CA LYS A 67 3.87 22.68 -22.97
C LYS A 67 4.60 22.16 -21.71
N LYS A 68 3.93 21.44 -20.82
CA LYS A 68 4.52 20.81 -19.62
C LYS A 68 4.24 19.30 -19.62
N ALA A 69 4.49 18.67 -20.77
CA ALA A 69 4.22 17.26 -20.97
C ALA A 69 5.02 16.40 -19.98
N ARG A 70 4.31 15.47 -19.33
CA ARG A 70 4.87 14.58 -18.31
C ARG A 70 3.98 13.38 -18.11
N LYS A 71 4.61 12.25 -17.80
CA LYS A 71 3.97 10.97 -17.54
C LYS A 71 4.26 10.56 -16.10
N TYR A 72 3.25 10.03 -15.42
CA TYR A 72 3.35 9.56 -14.05
C TYR A 72 3.33 8.04 -14.05
N TYR A 73 4.20 7.44 -13.26
CA TYR A 73 4.34 6.00 -13.16
C TYR A 73 4.32 5.56 -11.70
N ALA A 74 3.91 4.32 -11.49
CA ALA A 74 3.96 3.64 -10.19
C ALA A 74 4.62 2.27 -10.37
N THR A 75 5.40 1.83 -9.41
CA THR A 75 6.14 0.55 -9.44
C THR A 75 5.61 -0.45 -8.40
N ARG A 76 5.93 -1.72 -8.59
CA ARG A 76 5.48 -2.83 -7.71
C ARG A 76 5.97 -2.72 -6.27
N ASP A 77 7.13 -2.09 -6.06
CA ASP A 77 7.71 -1.81 -4.73
C ASP A 77 7.06 -0.61 -4.02
N GLY A 78 6.05 0.03 -4.66
CA GLY A 78 5.27 1.09 -4.04
C GLY A 78 5.81 2.50 -4.27
N ARG A 79 6.74 2.69 -5.20
CA ARG A 79 7.28 4.02 -5.55
C ARG A 79 6.48 4.66 -6.67
N PHE A 80 6.60 5.99 -6.75
CA PHE A 80 6.00 6.79 -7.81
C PHE A 80 7.04 7.71 -8.42
N TYR A 81 6.94 7.99 -9.72
CA TYR A 81 7.83 8.94 -10.37
C TYR A 81 7.17 9.64 -11.56
N ILE A 82 7.76 10.76 -11.96
CA ILE A 82 7.43 11.53 -13.15
C ILE A 82 8.53 11.29 -14.18
N LYS A 83 8.16 10.96 -15.42
CA LYS A 83 9.04 11.04 -16.60
C LYS A 83 8.66 12.31 -17.37
N TRP A 84 9.57 13.27 -17.41
CA TRP A 84 9.40 14.52 -18.15
C TRP A 84 9.68 14.30 -19.64
N ALA A 85 9.13 15.16 -20.50
CA ALA A 85 9.43 15.12 -21.94
C ALA A 85 10.92 15.25 -22.26
N SER A 86 11.71 15.89 -21.38
CA SER A 86 13.16 15.97 -21.47
C SER A 86 13.90 14.67 -21.14
N GLY A 87 13.18 13.62 -20.72
CA GLY A 87 13.77 12.35 -20.27
C GLY A 87 14.14 12.33 -18.78
N CYS A 88 14.17 13.49 -18.11
CA CYS A 88 14.43 13.56 -16.67
C CYS A 88 13.38 12.77 -15.87
N ILE A 89 13.83 12.08 -14.81
CA ILE A 89 12.98 11.32 -13.89
C ILE A 89 13.00 12.00 -12.52
N THR A 90 11.81 12.22 -11.95
CA THR A 90 11.66 12.78 -10.60
C THR A 90 10.83 11.84 -9.74
N GLU A 91 11.37 11.44 -8.59
CA GLU A 91 10.64 10.60 -7.64
C GLU A 91 9.55 11.40 -6.92
N LEU A 92 8.41 10.74 -6.71
CA LEU A 92 7.26 11.29 -6.01
C LEU A 92 7.01 10.48 -4.74
N TYR A 93 6.98 11.19 -3.62
CA TYR A 93 6.80 10.58 -2.32
C TYR A 93 5.34 10.74 -1.86
N PRO A 94 4.67 9.64 -1.46
CA PRO A 94 3.43 9.73 -0.72
C PRO A 94 3.65 10.49 0.60
N PHE A 95 2.66 11.28 1.01
CA PHE A 95 2.69 12.00 2.29
C PHE A 95 1.66 11.44 3.27
N PRO A 96 1.91 11.53 4.59
CA PRO A 96 1.00 11.02 5.59
C PRO A 96 -0.23 11.93 5.73
N LYS A 97 -1.41 11.34 5.86
CA LYS A 97 -2.66 12.03 6.20
C LYS A 97 -3.38 11.28 7.32
N LYS A 98 -3.91 12.00 8.32
CA LYS A 98 -4.67 11.39 9.41
C LYS A 98 -6.09 11.07 8.99
N ARG A 99 -6.57 9.87 9.35
CA ARG A 99 -7.96 9.45 9.20
C ARG A 99 -8.39 8.69 10.45
N GLY A 100 -9.04 9.40 11.38
CA GLY A 100 -9.28 8.88 12.72
C GLY A 100 -7.95 8.59 13.42
N ASN A 101 -7.79 7.37 13.95
CA ASN A 101 -6.57 6.94 14.64
C ASN A 101 -5.49 6.40 13.69
N GLU A 102 -5.76 6.29 12.39
CA GLU A 102 -4.84 5.72 11.41
C GLU A 102 -4.14 6.82 10.59
N THR A 103 -2.87 6.59 10.28
CA THR A 103 -2.13 7.38 9.30
C THR A 103 -2.19 6.64 7.97
N ILE A 104 -2.52 7.36 6.89
CA ILE A 104 -2.60 6.81 5.53
C ILE A 104 -1.63 7.52 4.60
N ALA A 105 -0.98 6.77 3.71
CA ALA A 105 -0.20 7.31 2.61
C ALA A 105 -1.10 7.86 1.50
N VAL A 106 -0.91 9.14 1.16
CA VAL A 106 -1.60 9.82 0.08
C VAL A 106 -0.60 10.27 -0.96
N ILE A 107 -0.84 9.95 -2.22
CA ILE A 107 -0.06 10.48 -3.34
C ILE A 107 -0.89 11.53 -4.08
N ARG A 108 -0.23 12.62 -4.47
CA ARG A 108 -0.82 13.69 -5.28
C ARG A 108 -0.15 13.72 -6.64
N PHE A 109 -0.94 13.49 -7.68
CA PHE A 109 -0.52 13.69 -9.07
C PHE A 109 -1.68 14.29 -9.86
N ASN A 110 -1.37 15.09 -10.88
CA ASN A 110 -2.37 15.79 -11.70
C ASN A 110 -3.45 16.54 -10.87
N ARG A 111 -3.04 17.25 -9.81
CA ARG A 111 -3.92 17.98 -8.88
C ARG A 111 -4.98 17.13 -8.17
N LYS A 112 -4.89 15.80 -8.21
CA LYS A 112 -5.80 14.88 -7.53
C LYS A 112 -5.05 14.12 -6.45
N GLU A 113 -5.72 13.93 -5.32
CA GLU A 113 -5.24 13.05 -4.25
C GLU A 113 -5.81 11.64 -4.45
N ARG A 114 -4.97 10.65 -4.18
CA ARG A 114 -5.31 9.22 -4.20
C ARG A 114 -4.64 8.52 -3.02
N TYR A 115 -5.31 7.51 -2.47
CA TYR A 115 -4.68 6.64 -1.49
C TYR A 115 -3.64 5.76 -2.18
N ALA A 116 -2.38 5.90 -1.78
CA ALA A 116 -1.27 5.30 -2.50
C ALA A 116 -1.36 3.76 -2.51
N LYS A 117 -1.66 3.15 -1.36
CA LYS A 117 -1.88 1.68 -1.25
C LYS A 117 -3.00 1.16 -2.16
N ASN A 118 -4.10 1.90 -2.29
CA ASN A 118 -5.23 1.47 -3.14
C ASN A 118 -4.86 1.54 -4.62
N LEU A 119 -4.08 2.56 -5.00
CA LEU A 119 -3.58 2.71 -6.36
C LEU A 119 -2.64 1.56 -6.71
N ILE A 120 -1.65 1.26 -5.88
CA ILE A 120 -0.74 0.11 -6.10
C ILE A 120 -1.51 -1.20 -6.19
N ALA A 121 -2.42 -1.46 -5.26
CA ALA A 121 -3.25 -2.68 -5.29
C ALA A 121 -4.04 -2.81 -6.60
N SER A 122 -4.66 -1.72 -7.06
CA SER A 122 -5.45 -1.71 -8.30
C SER A 122 -4.62 -1.94 -9.56
N LEU A 123 -3.34 -1.57 -9.54
CA LEU A 123 -2.45 -1.67 -10.70
C LEU A 123 -1.76 -3.04 -10.80
N PHE A 124 -1.39 -3.62 -9.66
CA PHE A 124 -0.48 -4.77 -9.63
C PHE A 124 -1.06 -6.05 -9.03
N ILE A 125 -2.22 -5.99 -8.35
CA ILE A 125 -2.81 -7.16 -7.68
C ILE A 125 -4.09 -7.59 -8.39
N LYS A 126 -5.13 -6.74 -8.38
CA LYS A 126 -6.39 -6.98 -9.10
C LYS A 126 -7.17 -5.68 -9.27
N GLU A 127 -8.12 -5.70 -10.20
CA GLU A 127 -9.14 -4.64 -10.27
C GLU A 127 -9.96 -4.60 -8.98
N MET A 128 -10.13 -3.39 -8.44
CA MET A 128 -10.71 -3.17 -7.11
C MET A 128 -12.22 -2.96 -7.19
N ASN A 129 -12.98 -3.78 -6.48
CA ASN A 129 -14.41 -3.56 -6.29
C ASN A 129 -14.70 -2.56 -5.17
N LYS A 130 -15.91 -2.00 -5.14
CA LYS A 130 -16.34 -1.09 -4.05
C LYS A 130 -16.31 -1.73 -2.66
N SER A 131 -16.40 -3.05 -2.58
CA SER A 131 -16.39 -3.85 -1.36
C SER A 131 -15.00 -4.37 -0.97
N ASP A 132 -13.98 -4.14 -1.79
CA ASP A 132 -12.61 -4.54 -1.51
C ASP A 132 -11.90 -3.50 -0.62
N PHE A 133 -11.15 -3.97 0.37
CA PHE A 133 -10.37 -3.15 1.28
C PHE A 133 -8.90 -3.56 1.19
N VAL A 134 -8.01 -2.57 1.07
CA VAL A 134 -6.56 -2.81 1.07
C VAL A 134 -6.02 -2.58 2.47
N ILE A 135 -5.43 -3.62 3.05
CA ILE A 135 -4.73 -3.59 4.33
C ILE A 135 -3.22 -3.72 4.13
N LEU A 136 -2.47 -3.21 5.10
CA LEU A 136 -1.02 -3.34 5.19
C LEU A 136 -0.75 -4.44 6.21
N LYS A 137 0.03 -5.46 5.84
CA LYS A 137 0.31 -6.61 6.72
C LYS A 137 1.13 -6.19 7.94
N ASP A 138 2.10 -5.29 7.73
CA ASP A 138 2.98 -4.77 8.78
C ASP A 138 2.43 -3.54 9.54
N GLY A 139 1.32 -2.95 9.06
CA GLY A 139 0.76 -1.70 9.60
C GLY A 139 1.58 -0.43 9.33
N ASN A 140 2.72 -0.52 8.63
CA ASN A 140 3.54 0.63 8.27
C ASN A 140 2.96 1.34 7.05
N TRP A 141 2.52 2.59 7.23
CA TRP A 141 1.90 3.38 6.17
C TRP A 141 2.86 3.73 5.02
N GLU A 142 4.17 3.71 5.25
CA GLU A 142 5.18 4.01 4.23
C GLU A 142 5.42 2.81 3.30
N ASN A 143 5.30 1.58 3.82
CA ASN A 143 5.57 0.36 3.08
C ASN A 143 4.34 -0.07 2.26
N ILE A 144 4.11 0.58 1.12
CA ILE A 144 3.00 0.27 0.21
C ILE A 144 3.39 -0.69 -0.93
N SER A 145 4.44 -1.48 -0.73
CA SER A 145 4.86 -2.51 -1.69
C SER A 145 3.80 -3.60 -1.86
N VAL A 146 3.67 -4.15 -3.07
CA VAL A 146 2.67 -5.18 -3.37
C VAL A 146 2.75 -6.39 -2.43
N GLU A 147 3.95 -6.75 -1.98
CA GLU A 147 4.18 -7.86 -1.05
C GLU A 147 3.57 -7.60 0.34
N ASN A 148 3.54 -6.34 0.77
CA ASN A 148 2.95 -5.91 2.04
C ASN A 148 1.45 -5.60 1.96
N LEU A 149 0.89 -5.53 0.75
CA LEU A 149 -0.54 -5.30 0.55
C LEU A 149 -1.32 -6.61 0.58
N GLU A 150 -2.50 -6.56 1.19
CA GLU A 150 -3.48 -7.63 1.12
C GLU A 150 -4.85 -7.01 0.84
N ILE A 151 -5.60 -7.62 -0.08
CA ILE A 151 -6.95 -7.19 -0.42
C ILE A 151 -7.93 -8.15 0.23
N ILE A 152 -8.75 -7.61 1.11
CA ILE A 152 -9.76 -8.37 1.84
C ILE A 152 -11.15 -7.85 1.52
N SER A 153 -12.15 -8.69 1.72
CA SER A 153 -13.56 -8.31 1.56
C SER A 153 -14.03 -7.38 2.69
N GLN A 154 -15.10 -6.62 2.45
CA GLN A 154 -15.75 -5.82 3.50
C GLN A 154 -16.16 -6.66 4.72
N LYS A 155 -16.55 -7.92 4.52
CA LYS A 155 -16.95 -8.82 5.59
C LYS A 155 -15.76 -9.16 6.50
N GLU A 156 -14.62 -9.48 5.92
CA GLU A 156 -13.36 -9.75 6.65
C GLU A 156 -12.82 -8.48 7.31
N TYR A 157 -12.85 -7.35 6.60
CA TYR A 157 -12.43 -6.08 7.19
C TYR A 157 -13.22 -5.75 8.46
N ARG A 158 -14.54 -5.96 8.43
CA ARG A 158 -15.40 -5.78 9.61
C ARG A 158 -15.11 -6.79 10.71
N SER A 159 -14.74 -8.02 10.40
CA SER A 159 -14.40 -9.01 11.43
C SER A 159 -13.06 -8.70 12.10
N ILE A 160 -12.05 -8.25 11.35
CA ILE A 160 -10.77 -7.77 11.88
C ILE A 160 -10.98 -6.54 12.76
N SER A 161 -11.78 -5.56 12.30
CA SER A 161 -12.10 -4.36 13.08
C SER A 161 -12.79 -4.69 14.41
N ARG A 162 -13.66 -5.72 14.43
CA ARG A 162 -14.34 -6.21 15.63
C ARG A 162 -13.44 -6.99 16.59
N LYS A 163 -12.28 -7.49 16.14
CA LYS A 163 -11.28 -8.15 17.00
C LYS A 163 -10.42 -7.17 17.80
N LYS A 164 -10.53 -5.85 17.57
CA LYS A 164 -9.96 -4.87 18.51
C LYS A 164 -10.65 -5.03 19.84
N GLU A 165 -9.85 -5.31 20.88
CA GLU A 165 -10.32 -5.50 22.25
C GLU A 165 -11.20 -4.32 22.64
N GLN A 166 -12.48 -4.60 22.88
CA GLN A 166 -13.43 -3.59 23.29
C GLN A 166 -13.19 -3.29 24.77
N LYS A 167 -13.28 -2.00 25.14
CA LYS A 167 -13.28 -1.64 26.56
C LYS A 167 -14.48 -2.30 27.23
N LYS A 168 -14.21 -3.05 28.29
CA LYS A 168 -15.24 -3.72 29.06
C LYS A 168 -15.95 -2.69 29.94
N VAL A 169 -17.21 -2.95 30.25
CA VAL A 169 -18.01 -2.07 31.11
C VAL A 169 -18.38 -2.84 32.37
N GLY A 170 -18.15 -2.25 33.52
CA GLY A 170 -18.64 -2.74 34.80
C GLY A 170 -19.87 -1.96 35.24
N LYS A 171 -20.93 -2.65 35.65
CA LYS A 171 -22.04 -2.07 36.41
C LYS A 171 -21.76 -2.22 37.89
N PHE A 172 -21.86 -1.12 38.63
CA PHE A 172 -21.59 -1.08 40.06
C PHE A 172 -22.89 -0.82 40.84
N ILE A 173 -23.01 -1.44 42.01
CA ILE A 173 -24.06 -1.17 43.00
C ILE A 173 -23.34 -1.03 44.34
N ASN A 174 -23.53 0.08 45.04
CA ASN A 174 -22.83 0.38 46.30
C ASN A 174 -21.30 0.24 46.18
N ASN A 175 -20.71 0.76 45.10
CA ASN A 175 -19.28 0.63 44.76
C ASN A 175 -18.76 -0.81 44.57
N GLN A 176 -19.61 -1.83 44.58
CA GLN A 176 -19.25 -3.19 44.27
C GLN A 176 -19.60 -3.54 42.83
N LEU A 177 -18.70 -4.25 42.15
CA LEU A 177 -18.91 -4.67 40.77
C LEU A 177 -20.00 -5.74 40.72
N PHE A 178 -21.16 -5.36 40.20
CA PHE A 178 -22.33 -6.22 40.09
C PHE A 178 -22.29 -7.08 38.83
N LYS A 179 -21.92 -6.51 37.68
CA LYS A 179 -21.89 -7.23 36.40
C LYS A 179 -20.81 -6.68 35.49
N LYS A 180 -20.15 -7.58 34.74
CA LYS A 180 -19.19 -7.25 33.68
C LYS A 180 -19.83 -7.47 32.32
N TYR A 181 -19.64 -6.51 31.41
CA TYR A 181 -20.05 -6.59 30.02
C TYR A 181 -18.82 -6.62 29.13
N SER A 182 -18.90 -7.37 28.02
CA SER A 182 -17.77 -7.48 27.09
C SER A 182 -17.52 -6.17 26.32
N SER A 183 -18.54 -5.31 26.21
CA SER A 183 -18.47 -4.00 25.57
C SER A 183 -19.59 -3.07 26.05
N ALA A 184 -19.49 -1.78 25.74
CA ALA A 184 -20.57 -0.81 25.96
C ALA A 184 -21.84 -1.15 25.16
N TRP A 185 -21.71 -1.82 24.03
CA TRP A 185 -22.86 -2.29 23.23
C TRP A 185 -23.64 -3.40 23.94
N ASP A 186 -22.94 -4.33 24.59
CA ASP A 186 -23.58 -5.38 25.39
C ASP A 186 -24.31 -4.79 26.60
N ALA A 187 -23.68 -3.83 27.29
CA ALA A 187 -24.31 -3.11 28.39
C ALA A 187 -25.57 -2.34 27.93
N SER A 188 -25.50 -1.70 26.77
CA SER A 188 -26.64 -0.97 26.17
C SER A 188 -27.83 -1.89 25.90
N LYS A 189 -27.58 -3.08 25.36
CA LYS A 189 -28.63 -4.09 25.13
C LYS A 189 -29.25 -4.63 26.42
N ASP A 190 -28.42 -4.98 27.40
CA ASP A 190 -28.87 -5.55 28.67
C ASP A 190 -29.64 -4.54 29.53
N LEU A 191 -29.22 -3.28 29.50
CA LEU A 191 -29.82 -2.21 30.30
C LEU A 191 -30.91 -1.42 29.55
N CYS A 192 -31.18 -1.77 28.28
CA CYS A 192 -32.15 -1.09 27.42
C CYS A 192 -31.94 0.44 27.33
N ILE A 193 -30.68 0.89 27.29
CA ILE A 193 -30.31 2.30 27.13
C ILE A 193 -29.45 2.48 25.88
N SER A 194 -29.34 3.72 25.37
CA SER A 194 -28.54 3.97 24.17
C SER A 194 -27.05 3.72 24.41
N TYR A 195 -26.32 3.30 23.36
CA TYR A 195 -24.86 3.13 23.40
C TYR A 195 -24.15 4.41 23.85
N GLN A 196 -24.63 5.58 23.40
CA GLN A 196 -24.08 6.87 23.81
C GLN A 196 -24.28 7.11 25.31
N THR A 197 -25.45 6.78 25.86
CA THR A 197 -25.72 6.89 27.30
C THR A 197 -24.77 6.02 28.13
N VAL A 198 -24.45 4.80 27.68
CA VAL A 198 -23.45 3.94 28.36
C VAL A 198 -22.08 4.62 28.39
N ILE A 199 -21.65 5.16 27.25
CA ILE A 199 -20.38 5.90 27.14
C ILE A 199 -20.37 7.09 28.10
N ASP A 200 -21.44 7.89 28.08
CA ASP A 200 -21.56 9.10 28.89
C ASP A 200 -21.50 8.77 30.39
N TYR A 201 -22.15 7.67 30.81
CA TYR A 201 -22.06 7.18 32.17
C TYR A 201 -20.63 6.74 32.51
N CYS A 202 -19.98 5.97 31.64
CA CYS A 202 -18.61 5.50 31.88
C CYS A 202 -17.55 6.62 31.91
N TYR A 203 -17.82 7.77 31.28
CA TYR A 203 -16.98 8.97 31.34
C TYR A 203 -17.43 10.01 32.38
N ASN A 204 -18.43 9.68 33.21
CA ASN A 204 -19.00 10.58 34.22
C ASN A 204 -19.45 11.94 33.65
N THR A 205 -19.93 11.98 32.41
CA THR A 205 -20.40 13.23 31.78
C THR A 205 -21.83 13.59 32.17
N VAL A 206 -22.59 12.65 32.74
CA VAL A 206 -23.95 12.84 33.23
C VAL A 206 -23.93 13.11 34.74
N LYS A 207 -24.59 14.19 35.17
CA LYS A 207 -24.63 14.63 36.57
C LYS A 207 -25.35 13.66 37.51
N ASP A 208 -26.43 13.03 37.05
CA ASP A 208 -27.22 12.08 37.83
C ASP A 208 -27.53 10.83 36.98
N PRO A 209 -26.56 9.91 36.84
CA PRO A 209 -26.73 8.73 36.03
C PRO A 209 -27.63 7.71 36.74
N LYS A 210 -28.64 7.19 36.03
CA LYS A 210 -29.56 6.16 36.57
C LYS A 210 -28.88 4.81 36.86
N GLN A 211 -27.67 4.62 36.35
CA GLN A 211 -26.86 3.41 36.51
C GLN A 211 -25.41 3.83 36.70
N ASP A 212 -24.74 3.24 37.68
CA ASP A 212 -23.30 3.42 37.87
C ASP A 212 -22.55 2.46 36.93
N LEU A 213 -22.07 2.99 35.80
CA LEU A 213 -21.31 2.26 34.79
C LEU A 213 -19.92 2.85 34.70
N ARG A 214 -18.89 1.99 34.65
CA ARG A 214 -17.48 2.43 34.56
C ARG A 214 -16.73 1.54 33.58
N TRP A 215 -15.70 2.10 32.94
CA TRP A 215 -14.74 1.31 32.17
C TRP A 215 -13.92 0.41 33.11
N ILE A 216 -13.68 -0.85 32.72
CA ILE A 216 -12.86 -1.84 33.44
C ILE A 216 -11.85 -2.52 32.53
#